data_AF-A0A944UIF9-F1
#
_entry.id   AF-A0A944UIF9-F1
#
_cell.length_a   1.000
_cell.length_b   1.000
_cell.length_c   1.000
_cell.angle_alpha   90.00
_cell.angle_beta   90.00
_cell.angle_gamma   90.00
#
_symmetry.space_group_name_H-M   'P 1'
#
loop_
_entity.id
_entity.type
_entity.pdbx_description
1 polymer ?
#
loop_
_entity_poly.entity_id
_entity_poly.type
_entity_poly.pdbx_seq_one_letter_code
_entity_poly.pdbx_strand_id
1 'polypeptide(L)'
;MCPMKEDFPAFNIALGKTLIAAAWVDGELNQHEMVCLKNLILQFQGITFEDWRKLKIYLAYPVSQCEQNSIIQHFTEQVYSSNHRKHAWESLITVLKADGKINKEEKDFAEEMDEALLENSESFLRKLKFFLFKDSIKQAEPWQKNADSRDRFIHEFFDNPAYFLFRKILLKKDIHVPHSKPELQKICLYASILCWLSNADKRITLPELNSIRSILINTCGVSEEIAKCIQDVAFAMDVSELQLSDLVSSLRDVSTSAERNELFIAMTKLIAIDNEVNDQELESLRTIAVYLEISNFVWVNSLKNIVISTFGENKTTL
;
A
#
# COMPACT_ATOMS: atom_id res chain seq x y z
N MET A 1 -12.22 -9.05 37.77
CA MET A 1 -12.16 -9.71 36.45
C MET A 1 -12.85 -8.79 35.45
N CYS A 2 -12.08 -8.11 34.58
CA CYS A 2 -12.69 -7.46 33.41
C CYS A 2 -13.29 -8.57 32.54
N PRO A 3 -14.53 -8.45 32.05
CA PRO A 3 -15.05 -9.41 31.09
C PRO A 3 -14.11 -9.37 29.89
N MET A 4 -13.57 -10.54 29.53
CA MET A 4 -12.80 -10.71 28.30
C MET A 4 -13.70 -10.23 27.16
N LYS A 5 -13.42 -9.03 26.62
CA LYS A 5 -14.08 -8.55 25.41
C LYS A 5 -13.85 -9.61 24.35
N GLU A 6 -14.93 -10.09 23.77
CA GLU A 6 -14.89 -11.24 22.87
C GLU A 6 -14.38 -10.82 21.50
N ASP A 7 -13.50 -11.64 20.94
CA ASP A 7 -12.88 -11.39 19.64
C ASP A 7 -13.78 -11.89 18.50
N PHE A 8 -14.00 -11.03 17.49
CA PHE A 8 -14.76 -11.35 16.27
C PHE A 8 -13.98 -10.84 15.04
N PRO A 9 -12.93 -11.57 14.59
CA PRO A 9 -12.03 -11.10 13.54
C PRO A 9 -12.75 -10.79 12.22
N ALA A 10 -13.68 -11.64 11.78
CA ALA A 10 -14.45 -11.43 10.55
C ALA A 10 -15.30 -10.14 10.59
N PHE A 11 -15.91 -9.84 11.75
CA PHE A 11 -16.64 -8.60 11.95
C PHE A 11 -15.71 -7.38 11.91
N ASN A 12 -14.56 -7.45 12.59
CA ASN A 12 -13.60 -6.33 12.64
C ASN A 12 -12.94 -6.07 11.28
N ILE A 13 -12.69 -7.09 10.47
CA ILE A 13 -12.22 -6.94 9.08
C ILE A 13 -13.29 -6.32 8.20
N ALA A 14 -14.54 -6.79 8.30
CA ALA A 14 -15.65 -6.21 7.54
C ALA A 14 -15.91 -4.74 7.93
N LEU A 15 -15.79 -4.42 9.23
CA LEU A 15 -15.84 -3.04 9.72
C LEU A 15 -14.68 -2.22 9.13
N GLY A 16 -13.45 -2.72 9.17
CA GLY A 16 -12.29 -2.05 8.57
C GLY A 16 -12.48 -1.74 7.08
N LYS A 17 -12.98 -2.70 6.30
CA LYS A 17 -13.33 -2.47 4.88
C LYS A 17 -14.40 -1.40 4.71
N THR A 18 -15.41 -1.40 5.57
CA THR A 18 -16.51 -0.42 5.53
C THR A 18 -16.03 0.99 5.88
N LEU A 19 -15.17 1.13 6.88
CA LEU A 19 -14.57 2.42 7.23
C LEU A 19 -13.70 2.97 6.10
N ILE A 20 -12.94 2.10 5.43
CA ILE A 20 -12.15 2.51 4.25
C ILE A 20 -13.08 2.90 3.09
N ALA A 21 -14.17 2.17 2.86
CA ALA A 21 -15.15 2.52 1.83
C ALA A 21 -15.84 3.86 2.12
N ALA A 22 -16.17 4.14 3.39
CA ALA A 22 -16.73 5.40 3.84
C ALA A 22 -15.78 6.58 3.60
N ALA A 23 -14.49 6.38 3.89
CA ALA A 23 -13.47 7.39 3.64
C ALA A 23 -13.17 7.62 2.14
N TRP A 24 -13.75 6.83 1.24
CA TRP A 24 -13.64 7.02 -0.21
C TRP A 24 -14.92 7.60 -0.84
N VAL A 25 -15.92 7.94 -0.03
CA VAL A 25 -17.25 8.34 -0.53
C VAL A 25 -17.19 9.56 -1.45
N ASP A 26 -16.36 10.55 -1.11
CA ASP A 26 -16.11 11.74 -1.93
C ASP A 26 -15.07 11.51 -3.05
N GLY A 27 -14.52 10.30 -3.14
CA GLY A 27 -13.52 9.90 -4.13
C GLY A 27 -12.09 10.31 -3.80
N GLU A 28 -11.86 10.98 -2.67
CA GLU A 28 -10.54 11.35 -2.17
C GLU A 28 -10.25 10.60 -0.86
N LEU A 29 -8.97 10.47 -0.51
CA LEU A 29 -8.56 9.90 0.77
C LEU A 29 -7.34 10.69 1.24
N ASN A 30 -7.51 11.47 2.30
CA ASN A 30 -6.47 12.37 2.79
C ASN A 30 -5.58 11.71 3.86
N GLN A 31 -4.47 12.38 4.18
CA GLN A 31 -3.49 11.86 5.15
C GLN A 31 -4.06 11.75 6.57
N HIS A 32 -4.97 12.65 6.97
CA HIS A 32 -5.58 12.61 8.30
C HIS A 32 -6.52 11.40 8.45
N GLU A 33 -7.35 11.13 7.44
CA GLU A 33 -8.20 9.93 7.37
C GLU A 33 -7.35 8.66 7.36
N MET A 34 -6.28 8.61 6.57
CA MET A 34 -5.41 7.43 6.52
C MET A 34 -4.76 7.14 7.87
N VAL A 35 -4.27 8.16 8.57
CA VAL A 35 -3.70 8.02 9.92
C VAL A 35 -4.78 7.61 10.92
N CYS A 36 -5.98 8.19 10.83
CA CYS A 36 -7.12 7.83 11.68
C CYS A 36 -7.51 6.37 11.48
N LEU A 37 -7.73 5.94 10.23
CA LEU A 37 -8.06 4.56 9.84
C LEU A 37 -7.02 3.57 10.38
N LYS A 38 -5.72 3.86 10.17
CA LYS A 38 -4.63 3.01 10.68
C LYS A 38 -4.71 2.85 12.20
N ASN A 39 -4.81 3.97 12.93
CA ASN A 39 -4.81 3.95 14.38
C ASN A 39 -6.06 3.26 14.95
N LEU A 40 -7.22 3.48 14.33
CA LEU A 40 -8.49 2.91 14.76
C LEU A 40 -8.54 1.40 14.48
N ILE A 41 -8.21 0.97 13.26
CA ILE A 41 -8.30 -0.44 12.85
C ILE A 41 -7.30 -1.31 13.63
N LEU A 42 -6.07 -0.82 13.88
CA LEU A 42 -5.08 -1.55 14.67
C LEU A 42 -5.46 -1.67 16.16
N GLN A 43 -6.45 -0.91 16.64
CA GLN A 43 -6.99 -1.06 17.99
C GLN A 43 -8.14 -2.07 18.07
N PHE A 44 -8.68 -2.52 16.94
CA PHE A 44 -9.70 -3.56 16.93
C PHE A 44 -9.13 -4.88 17.42
N GLN A 45 -9.89 -5.57 18.25
CA GLN A 45 -9.46 -6.87 18.78
C GLN A 45 -9.40 -7.91 17.65
N GLY A 46 -8.43 -8.83 17.73
CA GLY A 46 -8.25 -9.87 16.72
C GLY A 46 -7.71 -9.41 15.37
N ILE A 47 -7.51 -8.10 15.16
CA ILE A 47 -6.81 -7.59 13.98
C ILE A 47 -5.31 -7.76 14.17
N THR A 48 -4.68 -8.47 13.24
CA THR A 48 -3.22 -8.60 13.19
C THR A 48 -2.60 -7.53 12.31
N PHE A 49 -1.28 -7.36 12.41
CA PHE A 49 -0.55 -6.51 11.47
C PHE A 49 -0.67 -6.99 10.02
N GLU A 50 -0.77 -8.30 9.81
CA GLU A 50 -0.97 -8.90 8.49
C GLU A 50 -2.34 -8.54 7.91
N ASP A 51 -3.37 -8.47 8.75
CA ASP A 51 -4.70 -8.02 8.32
C ASP A 51 -4.71 -6.54 7.91
N TRP A 52 -4.03 -5.68 8.68
CA TRP A 52 -3.83 -4.29 8.28
C TRP A 52 -3.08 -4.18 6.95
N ARG A 53 -2.03 -4.99 6.75
CA ARG A 53 -1.33 -5.07 5.46
C ARG A 53 -2.29 -5.41 4.34
N LYS A 54 -3.19 -6.38 4.53
CA LYS A 54 -4.16 -6.81 3.50
C LYS A 54 -5.17 -5.72 3.19
N LEU A 55 -5.63 -4.97 4.20
CA LEU A 55 -6.56 -3.85 4.02
C LEU A 55 -5.98 -2.72 3.15
N LYS A 56 -4.65 -2.61 3.03
CA LYS A 56 -4.01 -1.61 2.15
C LYS A 56 -4.47 -1.70 0.69
N ILE A 57 -4.94 -2.86 0.20
CA ILE A 57 -5.50 -2.95 -1.17
C ILE A 57 -6.77 -2.11 -1.35
N TYR A 58 -7.54 -1.89 -0.29
CA TYR A 58 -8.72 -1.03 -0.29
C TYR A 58 -8.34 0.45 -0.17
N LEU A 59 -7.21 0.76 0.47
CA LEU A 59 -6.65 2.12 0.55
C LEU A 59 -5.94 2.56 -0.74
N ALA A 60 -5.56 1.62 -1.60
CA ALA A 60 -4.67 1.93 -2.72
C ALA A 60 -5.34 2.63 -3.90
N TYR A 61 -6.67 2.55 -4.03
CA TYR A 61 -7.45 3.24 -5.06
C TYR A 61 -8.94 3.36 -4.68
N PRO A 62 -9.66 4.36 -5.20
CA PRO A 62 -11.06 4.61 -4.86
C PRO A 62 -11.95 3.38 -4.98
N VAL A 63 -12.89 3.25 -4.04
CA VAL A 63 -13.90 2.19 -4.02
C VAL A 63 -15.11 2.61 -4.85
N SER A 64 -15.43 1.86 -5.90
CA SER A 64 -16.59 2.16 -6.76
C SER A 64 -17.91 1.96 -6.02
N GLN A 65 -18.97 2.65 -6.40
CA GLN A 65 -20.28 2.52 -5.74
C GLN A 65 -20.79 1.06 -5.64
N CYS A 66 -20.62 0.28 -6.72
CA CYS A 66 -21.01 -1.14 -6.74
C CYS A 66 -20.24 -1.96 -5.69
N GLU A 67 -18.95 -1.66 -5.55
CA GLU A 67 -18.10 -2.29 -4.55
C GLU A 67 -18.44 -1.80 -3.13
N GLN A 68 -18.72 -0.51 -2.94
CA GLN A 68 -19.17 0.04 -1.65
C GLN A 68 -20.43 -0.69 -1.17
N ASN A 69 -21.44 -0.84 -2.03
CA ASN A 69 -22.68 -1.56 -1.72
C ASN A 69 -22.41 -3.02 -1.33
N SER A 70 -21.48 -3.69 -2.04
CA SER A 70 -21.09 -5.07 -1.75
C SER A 70 -20.37 -5.20 -0.39
N ILE A 71 -19.50 -4.24 -0.06
CA ILE A 71 -18.81 -4.15 1.24
C ILE A 71 -19.84 -3.93 2.36
N ILE A 72 -20.77 -2.99 2.18
CA ILE A 72 -21.84 -2.70 3.15
C ILE A 72 -22.72 -3.91 3.39
N GLN A 73 -23.15 -4.60 2.33
CA GLN A 73 -23.95 -5.81 2.44
C GLN A 73 -23.21 -6.89 3.26
N HIS A 74 -21.94 -7.14 2.93
CA HIS A 74 -21.13 -8.12 3.64
C HIS A 74 -20.92 -7.74 5.11
N PHE A 75 -20.64 -6.47 5.39
CA PHE A 75 -20.50 -5.97 6.75
C PHE A 75 -21.79 -6.13 7.55
N THR A 76 -22.92 -5.77 6.94
CA THR A 76 -24.23 -5.89 7.55
C THR A 76 -24.52 -7.34 7.94
N GLU A 77 -24.15 -8.33 7.13
CA GLU A 77 -24.24 -9.77 7.47
C GLU A 77 -23.43 -10.17 8.71
N GLN A 78 -22.35 -9.45 9.04
CA GLN A 78 -21.54 -9.66 10.23
C GLN A 78 -22.02 -8.89 11.47
N VAL A 79 -23.06 -8.05 11.34
CA VAL A 79 -23.67 -7.35 12.47
C VAL A 79 -24.76 -8.24 13.09
N TYR A 80 -24.45 -8.76 14.28
CA TYR A 80 -25.27 -9.75 14.98
C TYR A 80 -25.93 -9.22 16.27
N SER A 81 -25.47 -8.07 16.79
CA SER A 81 -25.93 -7.50 18.06
C SER A 81 -25.96 -5.97 18.04
N SER A 82 -26.73 -5.38 18.96
CA SER A 82 -26.77 -3.92 19.16
C SER A 82 -25.41 -3.37 19.59
N ASN A 83 -24.58 -4.15 20.29
CA ASN A 83 -23.21 -3.77 20.63
C ASN A 83 -22.32 -3.67 19.40
N HIS A 84 -22.43 -4.60 18.44
CA HIS A 84 -21.68 -4.54 17.17
C HIS A 84 -22.07 -3.28 16.38
N ARG A 85 -23.37 -2.98 16.29
CA ARG A 85 -23.87 -1.76 15.65
C ARG A 85 -23.31 -0.50 16.32
N LYS A 86 -23.40 -0.42 17.66
CA LYS A 86 -22.88 0.73 18.41
C LYS A 86 -21.39 0.95 18.15
N HIS A 87 -20.59 -0.12 18.21
CA HIS A 87 -19.17 -0.03 17.95
C HIS A 87 -18.84 0.41 16.53
N ALA A 88 -19.57 -0.11 15.54
CA ALA A 88 -19.42 0.28 14.15
C ALA A 88 -19.78 1.75 13.91
N TRP A 89 -20.88 2.22 14.51
CA TRP A 89 -21.32 3.61 14.44
C TRP A 89 -20.29 4.57 15.05
N GLU A 90 -19.82 4.27 16.27
CA GLU A 90 -18.79 5.07 16.93
C GLU A 90 -17.49 5.12 16.11
N SER A 91 -17.11 4.01 15.49
CA SER A 91 -15.94 3.92 14.61
C SER A 91 -16.12 4.73 13.34
N LEU A 92 -17.29 4.66 12.69
CA LEU A 92 -17.60 5.44 11.49
C LEU A 92 -17.52 6.94 11.78
N ILE A 93 -18.19 7.40 12.83
CA ILE A 93 -18.19 8.82 13.21
C ILE A 93 -16.78 9.30 13.55
N THR A 94 -15.91 8.43 14.07
CA THR A 94 -14.51 8.77 14.34
C THR A 94 -13.74 9.02 13.05
N VAL A 95 -13.94 8.20 12.02
CA VAL A 95 -13.28 8.34 10.72
C VAL A 95 -13.79 9.58 9.98
N LEU A 96 -15.11 9.76 9.88
CA LEU A 96 -15.72 10.91 9.17
C LEU A 96 -15.44 12.26 9.83
N LYS A 97 -14.96 12.28 11.07
CA LYS A 97 -14.56 13.50 11.79
C LYS A 97 -13.05 13.71 11.82
N ALA A 98 -12.27 12.84 11.16
CA ALA A 98 -10.81 12.85 11.26
C ALA A 98 -10.18 14.16 10.78
N ASP A 99 -10.77 14.79 9.77
CA ASP A 99 -10.32 16.06 9.19
C ASP A 99 -11.02 17.31 9.82
N GLY A 100 -11.96 17.07 10.73
CA GLY A 100 -12.74 18.09 11.43
C GLY A 100 -13.98 18.61 10.69
N LYS A 101 -14.33 18.09 9.51
CA LYS A 101 -15.52 18.50 8.75
C LYS A 101 -16.19 17.33 8.06
N ILE A 102 -17.41 17.01 8.48
CA ILE A 102 -18.25 16.04 7.75
C ILE A 102 -18.89 16.76 6.56
N ASN A 103 -18.66 16.25 5.36
CA ASN A 103 -19.30 16.74 4.14
C ASN A 103 -20.70 16.14 3.95
N LYS A 104 -21.44 16.57 2.91
CA LYS A 104 -22.81 16.09 2.69
C LYS A 104 -22.85 14.61 2.33
N GLU A 105 -21.95 14.16 1.47
CA GLU A 105 -21.93 12.79 0.94
C GLU A 105 -21.58 11.78 2.05
N GLU A 106 -20.62 12.12 2.90
CA GLU A 106 -20.28 11.34 4.10
C GLU A 106 -21.43 11.25 5.11
N LYS A 107 -22.17 12.36 5.27
CA LYS A 107 -23.33 12.40 6.16
C LYS A 107 -24.45 11.51 5.62
N ASP A 108 -24.77 11.64 4.34
CA ASP A 108 -25.80 10.83 3.67
C ASP A 108 -25.42 9.33 3.75
N PHE A 109 -24.15 8.98 3.50
CA PHE A 109 -23.63 7.62 3.66
C PHE A 109 -23.77 7.09 5.09
N ALA A 110 -23.46 7.92 6.11
CA ALA A 110 -23.60 7.52 7.50
C ALA A 110 -25.07 7.26 7.87
N GLU A 111 -25.98 8.13 7.44
CA GLU A 111 -27.42 7.96 7.69
C GLU A 111 -27.95 6.68 7.02
N GLU A 112 -27.62 6.44 5.75
CA GLU A 112 -27.97 5.21 5.04
C GLU A 112 -27.43 3.94 5.74
N MET A 113 -26.19 4.00 6.24
CA MET A 113 -25.59 2.89 6.95
C MET A 113 -26.28 2.62 8.30
N ASP A 114 -26.63 3.65 9.08
CA ASP A 114 -27.33 3.43 10.35
C ASP A 114 -28.73 2.84 10.14
N GLU A 115 -29.45 3.28 9.10
CA GLU A 115 -30.74 2.70 8.70
C GLU A 115 -30.59 1.21 8.31
N ALA A 116 -29.62 0.87 7.47
CA ALA A 116 -29.37 -0.52 7.08
C ALA A 116 -28.99 -1.42 8.28
N LEU A 117 -28.27 -0.85 9.27
CA LEU A 117 -27.89 -1.55 10.49
C LEU A 117 -29.06 -1.68 11.48
N LEU A 118 -29.96 -0.69 11.54
CA LEU A 118 -31.20 -0.74 12.34
C LEU A 118 -32.04 -1.94 11.94
N GLU A 119 -32.40 -2.01 10.66
CA GLU A 119 -33.26 -3.07 10.12
C GLU A 119 -32.66 -4.47 10.36
N ASN A 120 -31.34 -4.61 10.23
CA ASN A 120 -30.67 -5.91 10.36
C ASN A 120 -30.39 -6.33 11.80
N SER A 121 -29.96 -5.43 12.68
CA SER A 121 -29.58 -5.77 14.06
C SER A 121 -30.77 -6.08 14.96
N GLU A 122 -31.97 -5.58 14.62
CA GLU A 122 -33.20 -5.87 15.38
C GLU A 122 -33.82 -7.22 15.04
N SER A 123 -33.43 -7.84 13.93
CA SER A 123 -33.96 -9.12 13.47
C SER A 123 -33.76 -10.25 14.51
N PHE A 124 -34.90 -10.77 15.01
CA PHE A 124 -34.94 -11.85 15.99
C PHE A 124 -34.19 -13.11 15.56
N LEU A 125 -34.27 -13.47 14.27
CA LEU A 125 -33.59 -14.64 13.71
C LEU A 125 -32.06 -14.51 13.78
N ARG A 126 -31.52 -13.29 13.64
CA ARG A 126 -30.07 -13.05 13.76
C ARG A 126 -29.59 -13.10 15.20
N LYS A 127 -30.36 -12.54 16.14
CA LYS A 127 -30.09 -12.67 17.58
C LYS A 127 -30.06 -14.15 17.99
N LEU A 128 -30.99 -14.95 17.46
CA LEU A 128 -31.03 -16.39 17.67
C LEU A 128 -29.82 -17.10 17.03
N LYS A 129 -29.45 -16.76 15.78
CA LYS A 129 -28.24 -17.30 15.12
C LYS A 129 -26.97 -16.97 15.90
N PHE A 130 -26.82 -15.74 16.38
CA PHE A 130 -25.68 -15.32 17.20
C PHE A 130 -25.59 -16.10 18.51
N PHE A 131 -26.73 -16.31 19.17
CA PHE A 131 -26.78 -17.07 20.42
C PHE A 131 -26.45 -18.55 20.21
N LEU A 132 -26.89 -19.15 19.11
CA LEU A 132 -26.70 -20.58 18.81
C LEU A 132 -25.34 -20.91 18.17
N PHE A 133 -24.76 -20.01 17.38
CA PHE A 133 -23.57 -20.27 16.55
C PHE A 133 -22.39 -19.35 16.85
N LYS A 134 -22.32 -18.85 18.09
CA LYS A 134 -21.31 -17.88 18.52
C LYS A 134 -19.87 -18.32 18.21
N ASP A 135 -19.52 -19.56 18.49
CA ASP A 135 -18.16 -20.09 18.28
C ASP A 135 -17.84 -20.24 16.79
N SER A 136 -18.81 -20.66 15.97
CA SER A 136 -18.65 -20.69 14.52
C SER A 136 -18.49 -19.29 13.91
N ILE A 137 -19.16 -18.28 14.46
CA ILE A 137 -18.99 -16.87 14.04
C ILE A 137 -17.60 -16.35 14.41
N LYS A 138 -17.06 -16.73 15.58
CA LYS A 138 -15.70 -16.37 15.99
C LYS A 138 -14.63 -16.99 15.09
N GLN A 139 -14.87 -18.22 14.63
CA GLN A 139 -13.97 -18.96 13.73
C GLN A 139 -14.20 -18.66 12.25
N ALA A 140 -15.10 -17.73 11.91
CA ALA A 140 -15.36 -17.40 10.52
C ALA A 140 -14.11 -16.81 9.86
N GLU A 141 -13.78 -17.33 8.67
CA GLU A 141 -12.66 -16.83 7.85
C GLU A 141 -12.87 -15.35 7.52
N PRO A 142 -11.97 -14.44 7.96
CA PRO A 142 -12.15 -13.00 7.76
C PRO A 142 -11.94 -12.53 6.32
N TRP A 143 -11.19 -13.31 5.53
CA TRP A 143 -10.81 -12.99 4.16
C TRP A 143 -11.39 -14.01 3.20
N GLN A 144 -12.31 -13.58 2.33
CA GLN A 144 -13.02 -14.47 1.42
C GLN A 144 -12.58 -14.21 -0.02
N LYS A 145 -12.18 -15.26 -0.73
CA LYS A 145 -11.85 -15.19 -2.17
C LYS A 145 -13.11 -15.14 -3.05
N ASN A 146 -14.05 -14.27 -2.72
CA ASN A 146 -15.23 -14.05 -3.56
C ASN A 146 -14.81 -13.41 -4.88
N ALA A 147 -15.44 -13.80 -5.99
CA ALA A 147 -15.15 -13.28 -7.32
C ALA A 147 -15.37 -11.76 -7.40
N ASP A 148 -16.32 -11.20 -6.65
CA ASP A 148 -16.64 -9.77 -6.74
C ASP A 148 -15.82 -8.89 -5.78
N SER A 149 -14.96 -9.50 -4.95
CA SER A 149 -14.17 -8.80 -3.93
C SER A 149 -12.73 -8.52 -4.38
N ARG A 150 -12.13 -7.43 -3.86
CA ARG A 150 -10.68 -7.15 -3.99
C ARG A 150 -9.82 -8.21 -3.30
N ASP A 151 -10.37 -8.97 -2.37
CA ASP A 151 -9.65 -9.99 -1.60
C ASP A 151 -8.92 -11.00 -2.50
N ARG A 152 -9.46 -11.30 -3.69
CA ARG A 152 -8.82 -12.21 -4.66
C ARG A 152 -7.46 -11.71 -5.18
N PHE A 153 -7.24 -10.40 -5.12
CA PHE A 153 -6.04 -9.75 -5.61
C PHE A 153 -4.99 -9.49 -4.51
N ILE A 154 -5.26 -9.88 -3.27
CA ILE A 154 -4.35 -9.64 -2.14
C ILE A 154 -2.95 -10.18 -2.43
N HIS A 155 -2.84 -11.41 -2.92
CA HIS A 155 -1.55 -12.02 -3.24
C HIS A 155 -0.81 -11.24 -4.33
N GLU A 156 -1.48 -10.96 -5.45
CA GLU A 156 -0.88 -10.21 -6.56
C GLU A 156 -0.48 -8.78 -6.18
N PHE A 157 -1.28 -8.15 -5.31
CA PHE A 157 -0.97 -6.82 -4.77
C PHE A 157 0.27 -6.84 -3.87
N PHE A 158 0.49 -7.88 -3.08
CA PHE A 158 1.68 -7.95 -2.24
C PHE A 158 2.96 -8.30 -3.01
N ASP A 159 2.86 -9.16 -4.03
CA ASP A 159 4.02 -9.56 -4.81
C ASP A 159 4.59 -8.38 -5.61
N ASN A 160 3.71 -7.55 -6.18
CA ASN A 160 4.13 -6.36 -6.93
C ASN A 160 3.05 -5.26 -6.91
N PRO A 161 2.96 -4.49 -5.81
CA PRO A 161 1.91 -3.50 -5.64
C PRO A 161 1.99 -2.39 -6.70
N ALA A 162 3.20 -1.99 -7.09
CA ALA A 162 3.41 -0.98 -8.12
C ALA A 162 2.84 -1.43 -9.47
N TYR A 163 3.13 -2.67 -9.89
CA TYR A 163 2.57 -3.21 -11.13
C TYR A 163 1.06 -3.35 -11.07
N PHE A 164 0.52 -3.77 -9.93
CA PHE A 164 -0.92 -3.90 -9.73
C PHE A 164 -1.63 -2.56 -9.95
N LEU A 165 -1.15 -1.49 -9.32
CA LEU A 165 -1.71 -0.14 -9.44
C LEU A 165 -1.47 0.47 -10.81
N PHE A 166 -0.27 0.29 -11.37
CA PHE A 166 0.07 0.73 -12.72
C PHE A 166 -0.89 0.16 -13.76
N ARG A 167 -1.21 -1.14 -13.70
CA ARG A 167 -2.21 -1.74 -14.61
C ARG A 167 -3.60 -1.12 -14.48
N LYS A 168 -4.02 -0.74 -13.28
CA LYS A 168 -5.31 -0.07 -13.09
C LYS A 168 -5.34 1.30 -13.76
N ILE A 169 -4.21 2.02 -13.73
CA ILE A 169 -4.09 3.33 -14.41
C ILE A 169 -4.05 3.15 -15.93
N LEU A 170 -3.33 2.15 -16.44
CA LEU A 170 -3.30 1.84 -17.88
C LEU A 170 -4.69 1.62 -18.46
N LEU A 171 -5.54 0.85 -17.76
CA LEU A 171 -6.93 0.60 -18.17
C LEU A 171 -7.78 1.88 -18.26
N LYS A 172 -7.41 2.94 -17.55
CA LYS A 172 -8.11 4.24 -17.58
C LYS A 172 -7.58 5.19 -18.65
N LYS A 173 -6.28 5.13 -18.95
CA LYS A 173 -5.58 6.14 -19.78
C LYS A 173 -5.40 5.73 -21.26
N ASP A 174 -5.85 4.54 -21.67
CA ASP A 174 -5.69 4.00 -23.04
C ASP A 174 -4.27 4.16 -23.61
N ILE A 175 -3.26 3.94 -22.75
CA ILE A 175 -1.86 4.08 -23.12
C ILE A 175 -1.41 2.81 -23.83
N HIS A 176 -0.85 2.94 -25.03
CA HIS A 176 -0.22 1.83 -25.73
C HIS A 176 1.09 1.45 -25.03
N VAL A 177 1.19 0.19 -24.60
CA VAL A 177 2.36 -0.32 -23.90
C VAL A 177 2.97 -1.47 -24.72
N PRO A 178 4.16 -1.28 -25.32
CA PRO A 178 4.77 -2.30 -26.18
C PRO A 178 5.43 -3.44 -25.38
N HIS A 179 5.61 -3.25 -24.08
CA HIS A 179 6.27 -4.20 -23.18
C HIS A 179 5.33 -5.33 -22.76
N SER A 180 5.88 -6.52 -22.60
CA SER A 180 5.17 -7.68 -22.06
C SER A 180 4.88 -7.53 -20.56
N LYS A 181 3.92 -8.32 -20.05
CA LYS A 181 3.60 -8.36 -18.61
C LYS A 181 4.84 -8.59 -17.72
N PRO A 182 5.71 -9.60 -17.99
CA PRO A 182 6.90 -9.83 -17.17
C PRO A 182 7.87 -8.65 -17.16
N GLU A 183 8.05 -7.98 -18.30
CA GLU A 183 8.92 -6.80 -18.38
C GLU A 183 8.36 -5.66 -17.52
N LEU A 184 7.06 -5.36 -17.63
CA LEU A 184 6.42 -4.32 -16.82
C LEU A 184 6.46 -4.63 -15.33
N GLN A 185 6.29 -5.90 -14.94
CA GLN A 185 6.45 -6.33 -13.55
C GLN A 185 7.85 -6.03 -13.03
N LYS A 186 8.89 -6.41 -13.79
CA LYS A 186 10.29 -6.12 -13.46
C LYS A 186 10.56 -4.62 -13.34
N ILE A 187 10.04 -3.82 -14.27
CA ILE A 187 10.21 -2.35 -14.28
C ILE A 187 9.51 -1.70 -13.07
N CYS A 188 8.32 -2.17 -12.69
CA CYS A 188 7.62 -1.66 -11.51
C CYS A 188 8.36 -2.00 -10.20
N LEU A 189 9.02 -3.17 -10.13
CA LEU A 189 9.89 -3.52 -9.01
C LEU A 189 11.12 -2.60 -8.95
N TYR A 190 11.77 -2.34 -10.10
CA TYR A 190 12.86 -1.37 -10.22
C TYR A 190 12.44 -0.01 -9.65
N ALA A 191 11.33 0.54 -10.13
CA ALA A 191 10.83 1.84 -9.70
C ALA A 191 10.51 1.89 -8.19
N SER A 192 9.91 0.83 -7.65
CA SER A 192 9.58 0.73 -6.22
C SER A 192 10.83 0.78 -5.34
N ILE A 193 11.88 0.07 -5.74
CA ILE A 193 13.13 0.01 -4.99
C ILE A 193 13.89 1.35 -5.10
N LEU A 194 13.89 1.98 -6.28
CA LEU A 194 14.49 3.30 -6.49
C LEU A 194 13.79 4.37 -5.64
N CYS A 195 12.46 4.38 -5.59
CA CYS A 195 11.70 5.32 -4.74
C CYS A 195 11.96 5.04 -3.25
N TRP A 196 12.03 3.77 -2.84
CA TRP A 196 12.37 3.43 -1.47
C TRP A 196 13.76 3.95 -1.07
N LEU A 197 14.76 3.79 -1.94
CA LEU A 197 16.11 4.29 -1.72
C LEU A 197 16.16 5.81 -1.57
N SER A 198 15.53 6.55 -2.49
CA SER A 198 15.46 8.02 -2.43
C SER A 198 14.63 8.54 -1.25
N ASN A 199 13.79 7.70 -0.64
CA ASN A 199 13.03 8.10 0.55
C ASN A 199 13.75 7.76 1.87
N ALA A 200 15.05 7.44 1.83
CA ALA A 200 15.84 7.07 3.00
C ALA A 200 15.80 8.14 4.10
N ASP A 201 15.82 9.42 3.73
CA ASP A 201 15.74 10.59 4.61
C ASP A 201 14.30 11.10 4.84
N LYS A 202 13.30 10.35 4.36
CA LYS A 202 11.86 10.66 4.36
C LYS A 202 11.45 11.79 3.41
N ARG A 203 12.28 12.17 2.44
CA ARG A 203 11.93 13.20 1.48
C ARG A 203 12.60 12.98 0.12
N ILE A 204 11.81 12.56 -0.86
CA ILE A 204 12.27 12.52 -2.25
C ILE A 204 12.19 13.92 -2.88
N THR A 205 13.31 14.39 -3.42
CA THR A 205 13.44 15.68 -4.10
C THR A 205 13.03 15.59 -5.59
N LEU A 206 12.79 16.75 -6.22
CA LEU A 206 12.49 16.79 -7.65
C LEU A 206 13.66 16.31 -8.54
N PRO A 207 14.94 16.65 -8.25
CA PRO A 207 16.09 16.06 -8.94
C PRO A 207 16.11 14.54 -8.88
N GLU A 208 15.87 13.94 -7.71
CA GLU A 208 15.81 12.49 -7.55
C GLU A 208 14.67 11.87 -8.35
N LEU A 209 13.47 12.45 -8.32
CA LEU A 209 12.37 12.01 -9.19
C LEU A 209 12.79 12.05 -10.67
N ASN A 210 13.37 13.15 -11.14
CA ASN A 210 13.81 13.24 -12.53
C ASN A 210 14.88 12.18 -12.86
N SER A 211 15.77 11.86 -11.92
CA SER A 211 16.77 10.81 -12.05
C SER A 211 16.15 9.41 -12.10
N ILE A 212 15.23 9.09 -11.20
CA ILE A 212 14.47 7.83 -11.22
C ILE A 212 13.81 7.63 -12.58
N ARG A 213 13.14 8.67 -13.10
CA ARG A 213 12.51 8.59 -14.43
C ARG A 213 13.51 8.36 -15.54
N SER A 214 14.64 9.09 -15.50
CA SER A 214 15.73 8.93 -16.47
C SER A 214 16.32 7.52 -16.42
N ILE A 215 16.44 6.92 -15.24
CA ILE A 215 16.90 5.52 -15.07
C ILE A 215 15.90 4.56 -15.73
N LEU A 216 14.59 4.73 -15.50
CA LEU A 216 13.57 3.88 -16.13
C LEU A 216 13.64 3.97 -17.66
N ILE A 217 13.78 5.17 -18.22
CA ILE A 217 13.86 5.37 -19.67
C ILE A 217 15.13 4.74 -20.24
N ASN A 218 16.29 5.07 -19.66
CA ASN A 218 17.59 4.69 -20.22
C ASN A 218 17.92 3.20 -20.00
N THR A 219 17.54 2.64 -18.85
CA THR A 219 17.86 1.25 -18.48
C THR A 219 16.77 0.28 -18.92
N CYS A 220 15.49 0.69 -18.87
CA CYS A 220 14.37 -0.22 -19.18
C CYS A 220 13.74 0.01 -20.57
N GLY A 221 14.11 1.08 -21.29
CA GLY A 221 13.60 1.34 -22.63
C GLY A 221 12.13 1.76 -22.69
N VAL A 222 11.56 2.24 -21.57
CA VAL A 222 10.17 2.72 -21.54
C VAL A 222 10.06 4.15 -22.07
N SER A 223 8.88 4.49 -22.62
CA SER A 223 8.58 5.87 -23.02
C SER A 223 8.47 6.79 -21.79
N GLU A 224 8.67 8.10 -21.99
CA GLU A 224 8.52 9.12 -20.95
C GLU A 224 7.17 9.02 -20.21
N GLU A 225 6.10 8.79 -20.97
CA GLU A 225 4.73 8.67 -20.42
C GLU A 225 4.57 7.47 -19.50
N ILE A 226 5.12 6.31 -19.90
CA ILE A 226 5.09 5.09 -19.10
C ILE A 226 6.01 5.24 -17.88
N ALA A 227 7.21 5.76 -18.07
CA ALA A 227 8.18 5.99 -17.01
C ALA A 227 7.61 6.89 -15.92
N LYS A 228 6.97 8.01 -16.31
CA LYS A 228 6.29 8.91 -15.39
C LYS A 228 5.15 8.20 -14.66
N CYS A 229 4.31 7.45 -15.37
CA CYS A 229 3.19 6.75 -14.74
C CYS A 229 3.65 5.70 -13.71
N ILE A 230 4.69 4.93 -14.02
CA ILE A 230 5.26 3.94 -13.10
C ILE A 230 5.91 4.64 -11.90
N GLN A 231 6.64 5.72 -12.14
CA GLN A 231 7.22 6.55 -11.10
C GLN A 231 6.16 7.10 -10.15
N ASP A 232 5.09 7.71 -10.67
CA ASP A 232 4.04 8.33 -9.84
C ASP A 232 3.40 7.27 -8.92
N VAL A 233 3.19 6.06 -9.44
CA VAL A 233 2.69 4.93 -8.64
C VAL A 233 3.69 4.51 -7.57
N ALA A 234 4.96 4.31 -7.94
CA ALA A 234 5.99 3.87 -7.01
C ALA A 234 6.27 4.92 -5.92
N PHE A 235 6.24 6.21 -6.27
CA PHE A 235 6.41 7.33 -5.35
C PHE A 235 5.27 7.42 -4.33
N ALA A 236 4.03 7.18 -4.75
CA ALA A 236 2.88 7.19 -3.86
C ALA A 236 2.83 5.99 -2.89
N MET A 237 3.68 4.98 -3.07
CA MET A 237 3.70 3.79 -2.24
C MET A 237 4.55 3.99 -0.98
N ASP A 238 3.93 3.76 0.18
CA ASP A 238 4.63 3.64 1.47
C ASP A 238 5.13 2.19 1.65
N VAL A 239 6.36 1.95 1.19
CA VAL A 239 7.07 0.67 1.29
C VAL A 239 7.90 0.63 2.57
N SER A 240 7.61 -0.30 3.48
CA SER A 240 8.46 -0.52 4.66
C SER A 240 9.72 -1.34 4.33
N GLU A 241 10.71 -1.35 5.22
CA GLU A 241 11.91 -2.18 5.07
C GLU A 241 11.60 -3.68 4.98
N LEU A 242 10.58 -4.17 5.71
CA LEU A 242 10.12 -5.56 5.57
C LEU A 242 9.55 -5.85 4.18
N GLN A 243 8.90 -4.87 3.56
CA GLN A 243 8.39 -5.02 2.20
C GLN A 243 9.53 -4.90 1.16
N LEU A 244 10.60 -4.15 1.48
CA LEU A 244 11.77 -4.08 0.63
C LEU A 244 12.40 -5.45 0.40
N SER A 245 12.57 -6.27 1.46
CA SER A 245 13.17 -7.61 1.29
C SER A 245 12.36 -8.48 0.32
N ASP A 246 11.03 -8.38 0.37
CA ASP A 246 10.13 -9.13 -0.52
C ASP A 246 10.23 -8.61 -1.96
N LEU A 247 10.25 -7.29 -2.16
CA LEU A 247 10.38 -6.65 -3.47
C LEU A 247 11.73 -6.95 -4.13
N VAL A 248 12.82 -6.86 -3.36
CA VAL A 248 14.17 -7.13 -3.87
C VAL A 248 14.34 -8.62 -4.18
N SER A 249 13.79 -9.51 -3.35
CA SER A 249 13.78 -10.96 -3.65
C SER A 249 13.01 -11.26 -4.93
N SER A 250 11.80 -10.70 -5.07
CA SER A 250 10.99 -10.82 -6.29
C SER A 250 11.74 -10.31 -7.51
N LEU A 251 12.48 -9.21 -7.35
CA LEU A 251 13.28 -8.67 -8.44
C LEU A 251 14.44 -9.58 -8.82
N ARG A 252 15.13 -10.13 -7.83
CA ARG A 252 16.26 -11.04 -8.03
C ARG A 252 15.83 -12.29 -8.79
N ASP A 253 14.64 -12.82 -8.49
CA ASP A 253 14.11 -14.03 -9.13
C ASP A 253 13.78 -13.83 -10.62
N VAL A 254 13.52 -12.58 -11.04
CA VAL A 254 13.17 -12.23 -12.43
C VAL A 254 14.29 -11.49 -13.17
N SER A 255 15.48 -11.36 -12.58
CA SER A 255 16.61 -10.63 -13.17
C SER A 255 17.92 -11.40 -13.14
N THR A 256 18.76 -11.15 -14.15
CA THR A 256 20.12 -11.66 -14.24
C THR A 256 21.08 -10.89 -13.33
N SER A 257 22.23 -11.49 -13.01
CA SER A 257 23.27 -10.79 -12.22
C SER A 257 23.76 -9.51 -12.90
N ALA A 258 23.86 -9.49 -14.23
CA ALA A 258 24.25 -8.31 -14.99
C ALA A 258 23.24 -7.16 -14.81
N GLU A 259 21.95 -7.43 -15.00
CA GLU A 259 20.88 -6.45 -14.80
C GLU A 259 20.86 -5.90 -13.37
N ARG A 260 21.07 -6.76 -12.35
CA ARG A 260 21.15 -6.30 -10.95
C ARG A 260 22.34 -5.38 -10.71
N ASN A 261 23.49 -5.67 -11.30
CA ASN A 261 24.67 -4.81 -11.19
C ASN A 261 24.46 -3.46 -11.90
N GLU A 262 23.82 -3.45 -13.07
CA GLU A 262 23.47 -2.21 -13.79
C GLU A 262 22.51 -1.35 -12.99
N LEU A 263 21.45 -1.95 -12.42
CA LEU A 263 20.53 -1.25 -11.53
C LEU A 263 21.27 -0.68 -10.32
N PHE A 264 22.14 -1.46 -9.68
CA PHE A 264 22.89 -1.02 -8.51
C PHE A 264 23.81 0.16 -8.85
N ILE A 265 24.45 0.15 -10.02
CA ILE A 265 25.22 1.31 -10.51
C ILE A 265 24.31 2.53 -10.74
N ALA A 266 23.10 2.35 -11.28
CA ALA A 266 22.14 3.44 -11.42
C ALA A 266 21.73 4.04 -10.06
N MET A 267 21.52 3.20 -9.03
CA MET A 267 21.24 3.65 -7.67
C MET A 267 22.37 4.51 -7.08
N THR A 268 23.63 4.15 -7.36
CA THR A 268 24.77 4.93 -6.85
C THR A 268 24.87 6.32 -7.46
N LYS A 269 24.44 6.47 -8.72
CA LYS A 269 24.30 7.78 -9.37
C LYS A 269 23.12 8.57 -8.81
N LEU A 270 22.03 7.87 -8.45
CA LEU A 270 20.84 8.48 -7.86
C LEU A 270 21.17 9.15 -6.53
N ILE A 271 21.83 8.45 -5.61
CA ILE A 271 22.17 9.03 -4.29
C ILE A 271 23.25 10.10 -4.37
N ALA A 272 24.10 10.07 -5.39
CA ALA A 272 25.17 11.07 -5.57
C ALA A 272 24.70 12.35 -6.27
N ILE A 273 23.40 12.49 -6.57
CA ILE A 273 22.90 13.55 -7.45
C ILE A 273 23.07 14.96 -6.87
N ASP A 274 22.95 15.10 -5.56
CA ASP A 274 23.03 16.38 -4.86
C ASP A 274 24.45 16.64 -4.31
N ASN A 275 25.45 15.87 -4.76
CA ASN A 275 26.85 15.93 -4.30
C ASN A 275 27.05 15.78 -2.78
N GLU A 276 26.02 15.40 -2.05
CA GLU A 276 26.03 15.02 -0.64
C GLU A 276 25.40 13.64 -0.54
N VAL A 277 26.00 12.76 0.25
CA VAL A 277 25.43 11.44 0.58
C VAL A 277 25.36 11.34 2.08
N ASN A 278 24.17 11.09 2.60
CA ASN A 278 23.96 10.94 4.04
C ASN A 278 24.13 9.47 4.49
N ASP A 279 24.35 9.26 5.78
CA ASP A 279 24.57 7.92 6.35
C ASP A 279 23.38 6.98 6.09
N GLN A 280 22.16 7.53 6.04
CA GLN A 280 20.93 6.76 5.86
C GLN A 280 20.78 6.24 4.43
N GLU A 281 21.14 7.04 3.42
CA GLU A 281 21.21 6.63 2.01
C GLU A 281 22.26 5.55 1.80
N LEU A 282 23.43 5.70 2.44
CA LEU A 282 24.50 4.72 2.34
C LEU A 282 24.12 3.37 2.97
N GLU A 283 23.48 3.39 4.14
CA GLU A 283 22.95 2.18 4.77
C GLU A 283 21.81 1.57 3.95
N SER A 284 20.93 2.38 3.36
CA SER A 284 19.88 1.91 2.46
C SER A 284 20.46 1.23 1.22
N LEU A 285 21.50 1.83 0.63
CA LEU A 285 22.24 1.23 -0.49
C LEU A 285 22.91 -0.09 -0.08
N ARG A 286 23.50 -0.15 1.12
CA ARG A 286 24.11 -1.38 1.67
C ARG A 286 23.09 -2.49 1.83
N THR A 287 21.92 -2.19 2.40
CA THR A 287 20.82 -3.15 2.57
C THR A 287 20.35 -3.70 1.22
N ILE A 288 20.14 -2.83 0.22
CA ILE A 288 19.77 -3.25 -1.13
C ILE A 288 20.85 -4.12 -1.76
N ALA A 289 22.14 -3.77 -1.60
CA ALA A 289 23.25 -4.54 -2.15
C ALA A 289 23.27 -5.98 -1.62
N VAL A 290 22.97 -6.17 -0.33
CA VAL A 290 22.86 -7.49 0.30
C VAL A 290 21.70 -8.28 -0.30
N TYR A 291 20.51 -7.69 -0.38
CA TYR A 291 19.33 -8.39 -0.89
C TYR A 291 19.43 -8.72 -2.39
N LEU A 292 20.05 -7.85 -3.20
CA LEU A 292 20.32 -8.10 -4.62
C LEU A 292 21.49 -9.05 -4.87
N GLU A 293 22.22 -9.46 -3.83
CA GLU A 293 23.43 -10.29 -3.92
C GLU A 293 24.49 -9.66 -4.85
N ILE A 294 24.74 -8.37 -4.65
CA ILE A 294 25.75 -7.62 -5.42
C ILE A 294 27.15 -8.11 -5.04
N SER A 295 27.99 -8.33 -6.05
CA SER A 295 29.37 -8.77 -5.82
C SER A 295 30.19 -7.71 -5.09
N ASN A 296 31.14 -8.14 -4.25
CA ASN A 296 32.04 -7.23 -3.54
C ASN A 296 32.81 -6.30 -4.50
N PHE A 297 33.17 -6.78 -5.70
CA PHE A 297 33.82 -5.96 -6.72
C PHE A 297 32.94 -4.79 -7.17
N VAL A 298 31.67 -5.05 -7.47
CA VAL A 298 30.71 -4.01 -7.88
C VAL A 298 30.43 -3.05 -6.74
N TRP A 299 30.26 -3.56 -5.52
CA TRP A 299 30.09 -2.74 -4.31
C TRP A 299 31.26 -1.77 -4.11
N VAL A 300 32.50 -2.26 -4.09
CA VAL A 300 33.69 -1.44 -3.87
C VAL A 300 33.87 -0.39 -4.96
N ASN A 301 33.65 -0.73 -6.23
CA ASN A 301 33.75 0.23 -7.32
C ASN A 301 32.65 1.30 -7.27
N SER A 302 31.45 0.91 -6.87
CA SER A 302 30.34 1.83 -6.67
C SER A 302 30.63 2.84 -5.57
N LEU A 303 31.16 2.40 -4.42
CA LEU A 303 31.59 3.28 -3.33
C LEU A 303 32.70 4.25 -3.78
N LYS A 304 33.68 3.78 -4.55
CA LYS A 304 34.72 4.66 -5.09
C LYS A 304 34.12 5.76 -5.96
N ASN A 305 33.15 5.42 -6.80
CA ASN A 305 32.49 6.40 -7.67
C ASN A 305 31.73 7.44 -6.86
N ILE A 306 31.00 7.03 -5.81
CA ILE A 306 30.33 7.95 -4.88
C ILE A 306 31.34 8.89 -4.23
N VAL A 307 32.45 8.37 -3.69
CA VAL A 307 33.49 9.20 -3.06
C VAL A 307 34.09 10.20 -4.05
N ILE A 308 34.32 9.79 -5.30
CA ILE A 308 34.84 10.69 -6.34
C ILE A 308 33.83 11.78 -6.70
N SER A 309 32.55 11.45 -6.87
CA SER A 309 31.53 12.45 -7.19
C SER A 309 31.29 13.43 -6.04
N THR A 310 31.26 12.95 -4.80
CA THR A 310 30.95 13.77 -3.61
C THR A 310 32.15 14.60 -3.14
N PHE A 311 33.37 14.07 -3.23
CA PHE A 311 34.57 14.72 -2.65
C PHE A 311 35.65 15.10 -3.67
N GLY A 312 35.53 14.69 -4.93
CA GLY A 312 36.54 14.89 -5.97
C GLY A 312 36.51 16.28 -6.61
N GLU A 313 35.35 16.94 -6.70
CA GLU A 313 35.24 18.27 -7.34
C GLU A 313 35.86 19.41 -6.50
N ASN A 314 35.98 19.22 -5.18
CA ASN A 314 36.56 20.22 -4.26
C ASN A 314 38.10 20.34 -4.32
N LYS A 315 38.79 19.69 -5.25
CA LYS A 315 40.26 19.74 -5.37
C LYS A 315 40.81 20.54 -6.57
N THR A 316 39.97 21.18 -7.36
CA THR A 316 40.42 21.92 -8.56
C THR A 316 40.37 23.45 -8.44
N THR A 317 40.03 23.98 -7.27
CA THR A 317 40.08 25.41 -6.97
C THR A 317 40.85 25.67 -5.68
N LEU A 318 42.18 25.61 -5.76
CA LEU A 318 43.11 26.25 -4.82
C LEU A 318 44.34 26.73 -5.57
#